data_AF-A0A3D1F648-F1
#
_entry.id   AF-A0A3D1F648-F1
#
_cell.length_a   1.000
_cell.length_b   1.000
_cell.length_c   1.000
_cell.angle_alpha   90.00
_cell.angle_beta   90.00
_cell.angle_gamma   90.00
#
_symmetry.space_group_name_H-M   'P 1'
#
loop_
_entity.id
_entity.type
_entity.pdbx_description
1 polymer ?
#
loop_
_entity_poly.entity_id
_entity_poly.type
_entity_poly.pdbx_seq_one_letter_code
_entity_poly.pdbx_strand_id
1 'polypeptide(L)'
;MKTAVLALLTIGMFCLANPCLGADDYPLRDAVECSPRSGLPNFFAKIQKGDDITIAYLGGSITAQPGYRVLSQKWFEAQNPNVKFKGIHAAIGG
;
A
#
# COMPACT_ATOMS: atom_id res chain seq x y z
N MET A 1 -32.56 31.66 38.14
CA MET A 1 -31.68 32.07 37.02
C MET A 1 -30.20 31.89 37.31
N LYS A 2 -29.66 32.33 38.46
CA LYS A 2 -28.22 32.22 38.77
C LYS A 2 -27.70 30.77 38.87
N THR A 3 -28.50 29.85 39.38
CA THR A 3 -28.15 28.41 39.51
C THR A 3 -28.12 27.67 38.17
N ALA A 4 -29.01 28.00 37.24
CA ALA A 4 -29.05 27.41 35.90
C ALA A 4 -27.86 27.85 35.03
N VAL A 5 -27.45 29.12 35.15
CA VAL A 5 -26.27 29.66 34.46
C VAL A 5 -24.99 29.05 35.00
N LEU A 6 -24.89 28.84 36.32
CA LEU A 6 -23.74 28.19 36.93
C LEU A 6 -23.61 26.71 36.52
N ALA A 7 -24.74 25.99 36.38
CA ALA A 7 -24.76 24.61 35.90
C ALA A 7 -24.38 24.49 34.41
N LEU A 8 -24.79 25.44 33.57
CA LEU A 8 -24.39 25.48 32.15
C LEU A 8 -22.90 25.79 31.97
N LEU A 9 -22.33 26.65 32.83
CA LEU A 9 -20.90 26.97 32.83
C LEU A 9 -20.04 25.78 33.28
N THR A 10 -20.47 25.01 34.28
CA THR A 10 -19.72 23.83 34.75
C THR A 10 -19.77 22.67 33.77
N ILE A 11 -20.89 22.47 33.06
CA ILE A 11 -21.00 21.45 32.00
C ILE A 11 -20.12 21.82 30.79
N GLY A 12 -20.08 23.10 30.39
CA GLY A 12 -19.23 23.57 29.30
C GLY A 12 -17.72 23.41 29.59
N MET A 13 -17.31 23.61 30.84
CA MET A 13 -15.91 23.45 31.27
C MET A 13 -15.47 21.99 31.33
N PHE A 14 -16.39 21.05 31.57
CA PHE A 14 -16.10 19.61 31.57
C PHE A 14 -15.93 19.04 30.15
N CYS A 15 -16.61 19.61 29.15
CA CYS A 15 -16.45 19.24 27.74
C CYS A 15 -15.11 19.69 27.13
N LEU A 16 -14.50 20.76 27.64
CA LEU A 16 -13.22 21.29 27.13
C LEU A 16 -11.99 20.65 27.78
N ALA A 17 -12.16 19.92 28.89
CA ALA A 17 -11.07 19.34 29.68
C ALA A 17 -10.79 17.85 29.40
N ASN A 18 -11.46 17.24 28.41
CA ASN A 18 -11.16 15.88 27.95
C ASN A 18 -10.28 15.91 26.70
N PRO A 19 -8.94 15.91 26.81
CA PRO A 19 -8.08 15.49 25.71
C PRO A 19 -8.17 13.95 25.63
N CYS A 20 -9.32 13.40 25.22
CA CYS A 20 -9.50 11.95 25.19
C CYS A 20 -10.26 11.46 23.96
N LEU A 21 -9.90 11.97 22.78
CA LEU A 21 -10.38 11.43 21.50
C LEU A 21 -9.35 11.67 20.39
N GLY A 22 -8.12 11.25 20.62
CA GLY A 22 -7.05 11.35 19.62
C GLY A 22 -5.80 10.54 19.90
N ALA A 23 -5.87 9.53 20.78
CA ALA A 23 -4.73 8.67 21.08
C ALA A 23 -5.08 7.21 20.77
N ASP A 24 -4.30 6.65 19.85
CA ASP A 24 -4.12 5.22 19.55
C ASP A 24 -5.14 4.47 18.65
N ASP A 25 -5.66 5.11 17.60
CA ASP A 25 -6.41 4.39 16.54
C ASP A 25 -5.53 3.48 15.64
N TYR A 26 -4.20 3.49 15.82
CA TYR A 26 -3.27 2.70 15.01
C TYR A 26 -2.34 1.88 15.91
N PRO A 27 -2.71 0.64 16.26
CA PRO A 27 -1.84 -0.21 17.07
C PRO A 27 -0.51 -0.43 16.34
N LEU A 28 0.59 -0.14 17.03
CA LEU A 28 1.93 -0.42 16.52
C LEU A 28 2.13 -1.94 16.42
N ARG A 29 2.78 -2.38 15.35
CA ARG A 29 3.22 -3.79 15.23
C ARG A 29 4.55 -3.99 15.93
N ASP A 30 4.74 -5.17 16.49
CA ASP A 30 6.03 -5.59 17.02
C ASP A 30 7.11 -5.51 15.94
N ALA A 31 8.27 -4.98 16.32
CA ALA A 31 9.45 -4.98 15.47
C ALA A 31 9.97 -6.42 15.40
N VAL A 32 9.88 -7.00 14.20
CA VAL A 32 10.43 -8.33 13.89
C VAL A 32 11.49 -8.18 12.80
N GLU A 33 12.56 -8.95 12.88
CA GLU A 33 13.67 -8.93 11.91
C GLU A 33 13.20 -9.19 10.47
N CYS A 34 12.21 -10.07 10.28
CA CYS A 34 11.67 -10.39 8.97
C CYS A 34 10.17 -10.71 9.04
N SER A 35 9.43 -10.18 8.07
CA SER A 35 8.00 -10.50 7.84
C SER A 35 7.82 -10.98 6.40
N PRO A 36 8.18 -12.24 6.09
CA PRO A 36 8.08 -12.76 4.73
C PRO A 36 6.62 -12.81 4.27
N ARG A 37 6.40 -12.54 2.99
CA ARG A 37 5.08 -12.61 2.34
C ARG A 37 5.14 -13.57 1.17
N SER A 38 4.00 -14.17 0.84
CA SER A 38 3.91 -15.18 -0.25
C SER A 38 3.93 -14.59 -1.67
N GLY A 39 4.44 -13.36 -1.87
CA GLY A 39 4.43 -12.69 -3.17
C GLY A 39 5.17 -13.47 -4.26
N LEU A 40 6.47 -13.70 -4.06
CA LEU A 40 7.29 -14.48 -5.00
C LEU A 40 6.86 -15.96 -5.08
N PRO A 41 6.60 -16.68 -3.96
CA PRO A 41 6.06 -18.03 -4.03
C PRO A 41 4.80 -18.15 -4.89
N ASN A 42 3.84 -17.22 -4.74
CA ASN A 42 2.62 -17.21 -5.54
C ASN A 42 2.88 -16.91 -7.02
N PHE A 43 3.84 -16.02 -7.32
CA PHE A 43 4.26 -15.73 -8.69
C PHE A 43 4.83 -16.98 -9.38
N PHE A 44 5.75 -17.69 -8.73
CA PHE A 44 6.33 -18.90 -9.32
C PHE A 44 5.30 -20.03 -9.46
N ALA A 45 4.37 -20.16 -8.52
CA ALA A 45 3.27 -21.12 -8.64
C ALA A 45 2.39 -20.85 -9.88
N LYS A 46 2.14 -19.57 -10.22
CA LYS A 46 1.42 -19.20 -11.45
C LYS A 46 2.20 -19.56 -12.72
N ILE A 47 3.52 -19.31 -12.72
CA ILE A 47 4.39 -19.71 -13.84
C ILE A 47 4.31 -21.22 -14.06
N GLN A 48 4.44 -22.02 -13.00
CA GLN A 48 4.38 -23.48 -13.09
C GLN A 48 3.04 -23.99 -13.63
N LYS A 49 1.94 -23.30 -13.32
CA LYS A 49 0.60 -23.61 -13.84
C LYS A 49 0.39 -23.18 -15.30
N GLY A 50 1.24 -22.31 -15.83
CA GLY A 50 1.03 -21.71 -17.15
C GLY A 50 -0.01 -20.58 -17.16
N ASP A 51 -0.33 -20.00 -16.00
CA ASP A 51 -1.35 -18.95 -15.89
C ASP A 51 -0.87 -17.65 -16.54
N ASP A 52 -1.79 -16.87 -17.13
CA ASP A 52 -1.49 -15.50 -17.60
C ASP A 52 -1.01 -14.62 -16.43
N ILE A 53 0.10 -13.91 -16.62
CA ILE A 53 0.71 -13.04 -15.61
C ILE A 53 0.67 -11.59 -16.04
N THR A 54 0.19 -10.72 -15.15
CA THR A 54 0.25 -9.27 -15.33
C THR A 54 1.37 -8.67 -14.48
N ILE A 55 2.20 -7.82 -15.10
CA ILE A 55 3.31 -7.11 -14.45
C ILE A 55 2.98 -5.62 -14.48
N ALA A 56 2.80 -5.01 -13.32
CA ALA A 56 2.55 -3.57 -13.21
C ALA A 56 3.84 -2.81 -12.92
N TYR A 57 4.11 -1.78 -13.73
CA TYR A 57 5.23 -0.87 -13.57
C TYR A 57 4.71 0.49 -13.11
N LEU A 58 4.85 0.75 -11.81
CA LEU A 58 4.42 1.97 -11.15
C LEU A 58 5.65 2.78 -10.73
N GLY A 59 5.73 4.05 -11.14
CA GLY A 59 6.85 4.90 -10.75
C GLY A 59 6.93 6.24 -11.48
N GLY A 60 8.04 6.94 -11.27
CA GLY A 60 8.31 8.27 -11.83
C GLY A 60 8.87 8.27 -13.25
N SER A 61 9.54 9.36 -13.62
CA SER A 61 10.18 9.57 -14.93
C SER A 61 11.07 8.41 -15.38
N ILE A 62 11.82 7.78 -14.47
CA ILE A 62 12.68 6.63 -14.78
C ILE A 62 11.86 5.42 -15.27
N THR A 63 10.67 5.20 -14.70
CA THR A 63 9.78 4.09 -15.10
C THR A 63 9.01 4.41 -16.38
N ALA A 64 8.76 5.71 -16.62
CA ALA A 64 8.13 6.19 -17.84
C ALA A 64 8.99 5.95 -19.08
N GLN A 65 10.31 6.07 -18.95
CA GLN A 65 11.25 5.82 -20.03
C GLN A 65 11.18 4.38 -20.57
N PRO A 66 11.46 4.16 -21.86
CA PRO A 66 11.53 2.83 -22.48
C PRO A 66 12.81 2.07 -22.10
N GLY A 67 13.19 2.09 -20.82
CA GLY A 67 14.38 1.46 -20.28
C GLY A 67 14.08 0.14 -19.59
N TYR A 68 14.47 0.05 -18.31
CA TYR A 68 14.43 -1.18 -17.51
C TYR A 68 13.07 -1.89 -17.52
N ARG A 69 11.96 -1.15 -17.60
CA ARG A 69 10.62 -1.69 -17.72
C ARG A 69 10.46 -2.60 -18.94
N VAL A 70 10.86 -2.10 -20.12
CA VAL A 70 10.74 -2.85 -21.37
C VAL A 70 11.68 -4.06 -21.36
N LEU A 71 12.90 -3.87 -20.84
CA LEU A 71 13.91 -4.94 -20.77
C LEU A 71 13.50 -6.07 -19.82
N SER A 72 12.97 -5.72 -18.64
CA SER A 72 12.51 -6.71 -17.67
C SER A 72 11.30 -7.50 -18.19
N GLN A 73 10.33 -6.86 -18.86
CA GLN A 73 9.20 -7.58 -19.45
C GLN A 73 9.67 -8.60 -20.48
N LYS A 74 10.56 -8.18 -21.40
CA LYS A 74 11.16 -9.09 -22.40
C LYS A 74 11.93 -10.23 -21.74
N TRP A 75 12.61 -9.95 -20.64
CA TRP A 75 13.32 -10.98 -19.88
C TRP A 75 12.34 -12.01 -19.32
N PHE A 76 11.22 -11.60 -18.72
CA PHE A 76 10.20 -12.54 -18.22
C PHE A 76 9.62 -13.43 -19.32
N GLU A 77 9.29 -12.84 -20.47
CA GLU A 77 8.81 -13.54 -21.66
C GLU A 77 9.85 -14.56 -22.17
N ALA A 78 11.13 -14.18 -22.20
CA ALA A 78 12.22 -15.06 -22.64
C ALA A 78 12.48 -16.22 -21.67
N GLN A 79 12.36 -16.00 -20.36
CA GLN A 79 12.59 -17.05 -19.37
C GLN A 79 11.44 -18.06 -19.29
N ASN A 80 10.21 -17.65 -19.62
CA ASN A 80 9.03 -18.48 -19.48
C ASN A 80 8.19 -18.43 -20.77
N PRO A 81 8.68 -18.98 -21.89
CA PRO A 81 8.05 -18.82 -23.21
C PRO A 81 6.65 -19.44 -23.30
N ASN A 82 6.30 -20.36 -22.39
CA ASN A 82 4.99 -21.00 -22.32
C ASN A 82 3.96 -20.20 -21.52
N VAL A 83 4.36 -19.07 -20.94
CA VAL A 83 3.52 -18.22 -20.09
C VAL A 83 3.30 -16.88 -20.79
N LYS A 84 2.06 -16.41 -20.80
CA LYS A 84 1.74 -15.10 -21.37
C LYS A 84 1.93 -14.00 -20.33
N PHE A 85 2.78 -13.02 -20.65
CA PHE A 85 2.97 -11.84 -19.83
C PHE A 85 2.25 -10.62 -20.42
N LYS A 86 1.66 -9.81 -19.55
CA LYS A 86 1.05 -8.52 -19.88
C LYS A 86 1.63 -7.42 -19.00
N GLY A 87 2.30 -6.45 -19.59
CA GLY A 87 2.76 -5.25 -18.88
C GLY A 87 1.66 -4.20 -18.72
N ILE A 88 1.59 -3.58 -17.53
CA ILE A 88 0.85 -2.34 -17.28
C ILE A 88 1.87 -1.23 -17.06
N HIS A 89 1.82 -0.21 -17.92
CA HIS A 89 2.65 0.99 -17.79
C HIS A 89 1.88 2.06 -17.01
N ALA A 90 2.12 2.13 -15.70
CA ALA A 90 1.47 3.07 -14.78
C ALA A 90 2.47 4.10 -14.25
N ALA A 91 3.36 4.61 -15.12
CA ALA A 91 4.35 5.60 -14.74
C ALA A 91 3.92 7.02 -15.07
N ILE A 92 4.32 7.98 -14.25
CA ILE A 92 4.11 9.41 -14.46
C ILE A 92 5.47 10.10 -14.42
N GLY A 93 5.83 10.79 -15.49
CA GLY A 93 7.01 11.65 -15.51
C GLY A 93 6.81 12.84 -14.55
N GLY A 94 7.80 13.08 -13.70
CA GLY A 94 7.91 14.32 -12.93
C GLY A 94 8.76 15.34 -13.66
#